data_AF-A0A3C1RZY1-F1
#
_entry.id   AF-A0A3C1RZY1-F1
#
_cell.length_a   1.000
_cell.length_b   1.000
_cell.length_c   1.000
_cell.angle_alpha   90.00
_cell.angle_beta   90.00
_cell.angle_gamma   90.00
#
_symmetry.space_group_name_H-M   'P 1'
#
loop_
_entity.id
_entity.type
_entity.pdbx_description
1 polymer ?
#
loop_
_entity_poly.entity_id
_entity_poly.type
_entity_poly.pdbx_seq_one_letter_code
_entity_poly.pdbx_strand_id
1 'polypeptide(L)' 'MYHESLSNFMETTFALVQHHNWSITEIENMIPWERQTYVKMLQNFIEKRNLENQQAKNA' A
#
# COMPACT_ATOMS: atom_id res chain seq x y z
N MET A 1 -11.84 -8.83 16.31
CA MET A 1 -11.70 -7.68 15.39
C MET A 1 -10.39 -7.85 14.66
N TYR A 2 -10.45 -7.98 13.32
CA TYR A 2 -9.33 -8.18 12.38
C TYR A 2 -8.34 -9.32 12.70
N HIS A 3 -8.66 -10.55 12.28
CA HIS A 3 -7.61 -11.50 11.93
C HIS A 3 -7.09 -11.11 10.55
N GLU A 4 -6.12 -10.22 10.51
CA GLU A 4 -5.30 -10.10 9.31
C GLU A 4 -4.51 -11.40 9.20
N SER A 5 -4.63 -12.11 8.09
CA SER A 5 -3.76 -13.26 7.86
C SER A 5 -2.32 -12.75 7.82
N LEU A 6 -1.37 -13.57 8.29
CA LEU A 6 0.05 -13.23 8.17
C LEU A 6 0.41 -12.87 6.71
N SER A 7 -0.22 -13.55 5.74
CA SER A 7 -0.07 -13.24 4.30
C SER A 7 -0.47 -11.81 3.98
N ASN A 8 -1.67 -11.37 4.40
CA ASN A 8 -2.16 -10.02 4.12
C ASN A 8 -1.25 -8.94 4.73
N PHE A 9 -0.74 -9.20 5.94
CA PHE A 9 0.21 -8.30 6.60
C PHE A 9 1.53 -8.20 5.81
N MET A 10 2.08 -9.34 5.38
CA MET A 10 3.32 -9.38 4.60
C MET A 10 3.16 -8.73 3.23
N GLU A 11 2.05 -8.96 2.53
CA GLU A 11 1.73 -8.33 1.25
C GLU A 11 1.61 -6.82 1.36
N THR A 12 0.89 -6.35 2.37
CA THR A 12 0.72 -4.91 2.64
C THR A 12 2.04 -4.25 3.01
N THR A 13 2.83 -4.89 3.87
CA THR A 13 4.17 -4.40 4.26
C THR A 13 5.09 -4.32 3.06
N PHE A 14 5.13 -5.36 2.21
CA PHE A 14 5.91 -5.37 0.99
C PHE A 14 5.53 -4.21 0.06
N ALA A 15 4.23 -4.00 -0.17
CA ALA A 15 3.75 -2.90 -1.00
C ALA A 15 4.17 -1.52 -0.45
N LEU A 16 4.05 -1.31 0.87
CA LEU A 16 4.47 -0.07 1.51
C LEU A 16 5.98 0.17 1.37
N VAL A 17 6.83 -0.85 1.61
CA VAL A 17 8.29 -0.75 1.46
C VAL A 17 8.71 -0.43 0.02
N GLN A 18 8.02 -0.99 -0.99
CA GLN A 18 8.37 -0.73 -2.39
C GLN A 18 8.06 0.71 -2.83
N HIS A 19 7.02 1.32 -2.27
CA HIS A 19 6.56 2.65 -2.68
C HIS A 19 7.02 3.77 -1.74
N HIS A 20 7.31 3.44 -0.50
CA HIS A 20 7.75 4.35 0.55
C HIS A 20 8.95 3.71 1.22
N ASN A 21 10.08 4.41 1.23
CA ASN A 21 11.38 3.89 1.68
C ASN A 21 11.45 3.73 3.22
N TRP A 22 10.37 3.23 3.82
CA TRP A 22 10.21 2.91 5.23
C TRP A 22 10.81 1.54 5.53
N SER A 23 11.40 1.44 6.70
CA SER A 23 11.83 0.17 7.27
C SER A 23 10.63 -0.68 7.70
N ILE A 24 10.83 -2.00 7.72
CA ILE A 24 9.83 -2.95 8.25
C ILE A 24 9.47 -2.58 9.69
N THR A 25 10.46 -2.18 10.49
CA THR A 25 10.26 -1.75 11.88
C THR A 25 9.36 -0.53 12.00
N GLU A 26 9.47 0.46 11.10
CA GLU A 26 8.56 1.61 11.11
C GLU A 26 7.12 1.18 10.80
N ILE A 27 6.93 0.26 9.85
CA ILE A 27 5.61 -0.26 9.46
C ILE A 27 4.98 -1.12 10.57
N GLU A 28 5.77 -1.96 11.22
CA GLU A 28 5.33 -2.80 12.35
C GLU A 28 4.91 -1.97 13.58
N ASN A 29 5.55 -0.82 13.78
CA ASN A 29 5.23 0.09 14.87
C ASN A 29 4.09 1.07 14.55
N MET A 30 3.53 1.04 13.33
CA MET A 30 2.37 1.87 12.98
C MET A 30 1.15 1.46 13.82
N ILE A 31 0.44 2.46 14.31
CA ILE A 31 -0.87 2.23 14.92
C ILE A 31 -1.88 1.81 13.84
N PRO A 32 -2.89 0.96 14.17
CA PRO A 32 -3.72 0.32 13.15
C PRO A 32 -4.41 1.29 12.17
N TRP A 33 -4.86 2.45 12.64
CA TRP A 33 -5.53 3.43 11.78
C TRP A 33 -4.57 4.15 10.83
N GLU A 34 -3.32 4.42 11.26
CA GLU A 34 -2.30 5.06 10.44
C GLU A 34 -1.95 4.16 9.25
N ARG A 35 -1.74 2.87 9.50
CA ARG A 35 -1.51 1.87 8.47
C ARG A 35 -2.66 1.83 7.45
N GLN A 36 -3.91 1.85 7.92
CA GLN A 36 -5.09 1.90 7.04
C GLN A 36 -5.09 3.14 6.14
N THR A 37 -4.73 4.30 6.69
CA THR A 37 -4.63 5.55 5.91
C THR A 37 -3.59 5.44 4.81
N TYR A 38 -2.39 4.94 5.11
CA TYR A 38 -1.33 4.81 4.10
C TYR A 38 -1.67 3.78 3.02
N VAL A 39 -2.27 2.64 3.40
CA VAL A 39 -2.76 1.66 2.42
C VAL A 39 -3.76 2.29 1.45
N LYS A 40 -4.70 3.09 1.97
CA LYS A 40 -5.69 3.78 1.13
C LYS A 40 -5.03 4.80 0.18
N MET A 41 -4.03 5.54 0.66
CA MET A 41 -3.28 6.48 -0.18
C MET A 41 -2.53 5.75 -1.30
N LEU A 42 -1.91 4.60 -0.98
CA LEU A 42 -1.21 3.78 -1.97
C LEU A 42 -2.16 3.19 -3.02
N GLN A 43 -3.32 2.70 -2.60
CA GLN A 43 -4.37 2.21 -3.53
C GLN A 43 -4.78 3.30 -4.53
N ASN A 44 -5.07 4.51 -4.04
CA ASN A 44 -5.44 5.64 -4.89
C ASN A 44 -4.31 6.01 -5.88
N PHE A 45 -3.06 5.96 -5.43
CA PHE A 45 -1.90 6.24 -6.28
C PHE A 45 -1.77 5.22 -7.42
N ILE A 46 -1.88 3.92 -7.10
CA ILE A 46 -1.81 2.83 -8.09
C ILE A 46 -2.96 2.93 -9.10
N GLU A 47 -4.18 3.18 -8.62
CA GLU A 47 -5.35 3.34 -9.49
C GLU A 47 -5.15 4.49 -10.49
N LYS A 48 -4.69 5.66 -10.01
CA LYS A 48 -4.36 6.80 -10.87
C LYS A 48 -3.30 6.45 -11.90
N ARG A 49 -2.21 5.78 -11.49
CA ARG A 49 -1.13 5.35 -12.39
C ARG A 49 -1.62 4.39 -13.47
N ASN A 50 -2.52 3.49 -13.12
CA ASN A 50 -3.13 2.55 -14.05
C ASN A 50 -4.02 3.26 -15.08
N LEU A 51 -4.83 4.23 -14.65
CA LEU A 51 -5.65 5.05 -15.55
C LEU A 51 -4.78 5.84 -16.54
N GLU A 52 -3.71 6.48 -16.07
CA GLU A 52 -2.77 7.22 -16.94
C GLU A 52 -2.09 6.27 -17.95
N ASN A 53 -1.68 5.07 -17.53
CA ASN A 53 -1.08 4.07 -18.42
C ASN A 53 -2.08 3.53 -19.45
N GLN A 54 -3.36 3.38 -19.10
CA GLN A 54 -4.41 2.97 -20.03
C GLN A 54 -4.67 4.06 -21.07
N GLN A 55 -4.73 5.33 -20.65
CA GLN A 55 -4.88 6.46 -21.57
C GLN A 55 -3.70 6.55 -22.55
N ALA A 56 -2.47 6.38 -22.06
CA ALA A 56 -1.27 6.40 -22.90
C ALA A 56 -1.20 5.24 -23.91
N LYS A 57 -1.81 4.09 -23.61
CA LYS A 57 -1.90 2.95 -24.56
C LYS A 57 -2.96 3.13 -25.64
N ASN A 58 -3.97 3.97 -25.37
CA ASN A 58 -5.10 4.20 -26.27
C ASN A 58 -4.95 5.46 -27.13
N ALA A 59 -3.87 6.22 -26.93
CA ALA A 59 -3.49 7.41 -27.70
C ALA A 59 -2.43 7.05 -28.77
#